data_AF-G0UBX9-F1
#
_entry.id   AF-G0UBX9-F1
#
_cell.length_a   1.000
_cell.length_b   1.000
_cell.length_c   1.000
_cell.angle_alpha   90.00
_cell.angle_beta   90.00
_cell.angle_gamma   90.00
#
_symmetry.space_group_name_H-M   'P 1'
#
loop_
_entity.id
_entity.type
_entity.pdbx_description
1 polymer ?
#
loop_
_entity_poly.entity_id
_entity_poly.type
_entity_poly.pdbx_seq_one_letter_code
_entity_poly.pdbx_strand_id
1 'polypeptide(L)'
;MLRGTPAPAVFDSVVGAADIWQLDHAELMSGLRTPLLKYANGLPSKAGGSAPRVGDLLIYPRQPGFPYGHVAVVVGLSSDSVLVAEQNWSNDYWPLPHRNYSRRIPMQLDPEDQSYTIVEGPPIVVTGWVRSG
;
A
#
# COMPACT_ATOMS: atom_id res chain seq x y z
N MET A 1 11.10 6.03 11.16
CA MET A 1 10.72 5.20 12.33
C MET A 1 9.23 5.38 12.56
N LEU A 2 8.46 4.28 12.63
CA LEU A 2 7.14 4.30 13.23
C LEU A 2 7.33 4.71 14.70
N ARG A 3 6.70 5.78 15.17
CA ARG A 3 6.71 6.14 16.60
C ARG A 3 5.68 5.25 17.30
N GLY A 4 6.13 4.44 18.25
CA GLY A 4 5.28 3.53 19.04
C GLY A 4 5.12 2.13 18.44
N THR A 5 4.60 1.21 19.25
CA THR A 5 4.17 -0.13 18.80
C THR A 5 2.86 0.02 18.03
N PRO A 6 2.77 -0.42 16.75
CA PRO A 6 1.52 -0.37 16.00
C PRO A 6 0.42 -1.10 16.76
N ALA A 7 -0.75 -0.47 16.89
CA ALA A 7 -1.92 -1.16 17.40
C ALA A 7 -2.44 -2.15 16.35
N PRO A 8 -2.72 -3.41 16.70
CA PRO A 8 -3.31 -4.36 15.77
C PRO A 8 -4.72 -3.90 15.37
N ALA A 9 -5.00 -3.99 14.08
CA ALA A 9 -6.25 -3.55 13.49
C ALA A 9 -6.72 -4.55 12.42
N VAL A 10 -8.03 -4.59 12.19
CA VAL A 10 -8.67 -5.32 11.10
C VAL A 10 -9.58 -4.37 10.33
N PHE A 11 -9.77 -4.62 9.04
CA PHE A 11 -10.73 -3.90 8.23
C PHE A 11 -11.91 -4.81 7.88
N ASP A 12 -13.03 -4.21 7.50
CA ASP A 12 -14.27 -4.94 7.20
C ASP A 12 -14.10 -5.96 6.08
N SER A 13 -14.98 -6.97 6.05
CA SER A 13 -15.00 -7.94 4.97
C SER A 13 -15.21 -7.27 3.60
N VAL A 14 -14.41 -7.65 2.62
CA VAL A 14 -14.47 -7.17 1.24
C VAL A 14 -14.59 -8.33 0.26
N VAL A 15 -15.24 -8.09 -0.88
CA VAL A 15 -15.38 -9.11 -1.93
C VAL A 15 -14.07 -9.27 -2.71
N GLY A 16 -13.41 -8.16 -3.05
CA GLY A 16 -12.09 -8.16 -3.67
C GLY A 16 -11.14 -7.18 -2.99
N ALA A 17 -9.84 -7.41 -3.16
CA ALA A 17 -8.79 -6.56 -2.62
C ALA A 17 -8.92 -5.07 -3.06
N ALA A 18 -9.42 -4.81 -4.27
CA ALA A 18 -9.69 -3.46 -4.74
C ALA A 18 -10.73 -2.70 -3.89
N ASP A 19 -11.66 -3.40 -3.24
CA ASP A 19 -12.74 -2.78 -2.47
C ASP A 19 -12.23 -2.21 -1.13
N ILE A 20 -11.03 -2.57 -0.69
CA ILE A 20 -10.36 -1.95 0.47
C ILE A 20 -10.27 -0.43 0.29
N TRP A 21 -10.12 0.05 -0.95
CA TRP A 21 -10.08 1.49 -1.26
C TRP A 21 -11.37 2.24 -0.85
N GLN A 22 -12.50 1.53 -0.76
CA GLN A 22 -13.79 2.13 -0.39
C GLN A 22 -14.01 2.15 1.13
N LEU A 23 -13.21 1.43 1.91
CA LEU A 23 -13.34 1.42 3.36
C LEU A 23 -12.87 2.74 3.96
N ASP A 24 -13.62 3.27 4.92
CA ASP A 24 -13.29 4.54 5.57
C ASP A 24 -12.62 4.36 6.93
N HIS A 25 -12.74 3.18 7.53
CA HIS A 25 -12.30 2.90 8.89
C HIS A 25 -11.76 1.48 9.00
N ALA A 26 -10.84 1.28 9.94
CA ALA A 26 -10.45 -0.02 10.48
C ALA A 26 -10.83 -0.08 11.97
N GLU A 27 -11.01 -1.29 12.48
CA GLU A 27 -11.26 -1.55 13.89
C GLU A 27 -9.97 -2.01 14.56
N LEU A 28 -9.55 -1.30 15.60
CA LEU A 28 -8.49 -1.71 16.50
C LEU A 28 -8.97 -2.87 17.37
N MET A 29 -8.07 -3.74 17.82
CA MET A 29 -8.44 -4.83 18.75
C MET A 29 -9.02 -4.36 20.10
N SER A 30 -8.93 -3.06 20.41
CA SER A 30 -9.63 -2.44 21.53
C SER A 30 -11.12 -2.17 21.27
N GLY A 31 -11.62 -2.42 20.06
CA GLY A 31 -12.97 -2.07 19.59
C GLY A 31 -13.11 -0.61 19.12
N LEU A 32 -12.04 0.19 19.20
CA LEU A 32 -12.04 1.57 18.69
C LEU A 32 -11.87 1.58 17.17
N ARG A 33 -12.50 2.54 16.51
CA ARG A 33 -12.31 2.77 15.07
C ARG A 33 -11.21 3.80 14.83
N THR A 34 -10.38 3.54 13.83
CA THR A 34 -9.40 4.48 13.28
C THR A 34 -9.71 4.74 11.80
N PRO A 35 -9.59 5.99 11.31
CA PRO A 35 -9.86 6.28 9.90
C PRO A 35 -8.82 5.64 8.98
N LEU A 36 -9.27 5.26 7.78
CA LEU A 36 -8.42 4.82 6.68
C LEU A 36 -8.22 5.97 5.69
N LEU A 37 -7.07 6.62 5.79
CA LEU A 37 -6.64 7.71 4.91
C LEU A 37 -6.21 7.14 3.55
N LYS A 38 -6.69 7.74 2.46
CA LYS A 38 -6.46 7.28 1.08
C LYS A 38 -5.59 8.28 0.35
N TYR A 39 -4.52 7.79 -0.28
CA TYR A 39 -3.59 8.62 -1.04
C TYR A 39 -3.47 8.07 -2.46
N ALA A 40 -4.10 8.75 -3.42
CA ALA A 40 -4.06 8.32 -4.81
C ALA A 40 -2.63 8.38 -5.36
N ASN A 41 -2.28 7.42 -6.22
CA ASN A 41 -0.96 7.33 -6.83
C ASN A 41 -0.65 8.60 -7.65
N GLY A 42 0.51 9.21 -7.44
CA GLY A 42 0.91 10.44 -8.12
C GLY A 42 0.16 11.70 -7.69
N LEU A 43 -0.67 11.65 -6.64
CA LEU A 43 -1.39 12.84 -6.16
C LEU A 43 -0.40 13.84 -5.51
N PRO A 44 -0.39 15.12 -5.91
CA PRO A 44 0.44 16.15 -5.27
C PRO A 44 0.13 16.32 -3.79
N SER A 45 1.15 16.64 -2.99
CA SER A 45 0.98 16.86 -1.53
C SER A 45 -0.02 17.99 -1.25
N LYS A 46 -0.03 19.05 -2.06
CA LYS A 46 -0.99 20.17 -1.98
C LYS A 46 -2.46 19.77 -2.24
N ALA A 47 -2.67 18.62 -2.89
CA ALA A 47 -3.98 18.07 -3.22
C ALA A 47 -4.37 16.89 -2.30
N GLY A 48 -3.64 16.67 -1.20
CA GLY A 48 -3.90 15.59 -0.25
C GLY A 48 -3.06 14.32 -0.47
N GLY A 49 -2.05 14.37 -1.35
CA GLY A 49 -1.05 13.31 -1.48
C GLY A 49 -0.12 13.20 -0.28
N SER A 50 0.66 12.12 -0.23
CA SER A 50 1.69 11.88 0.81
C SER A 50 2.74 10.93 0.28
N ALA A 51 3.95 10.90 0.84
CA ALA A 51 4.84 9.76 0.63
C ALA A 51 4.20 8.46 1.21
N PRO A 52 4.43 7.28 0.59
CA PRO A 52 4.15 5.99 1.21
C PRO A 52 4.94 5.79 2.52
N ARG A 53 4.41 4.98 3.42
CA ARG A 53 5.01 4.64 4.73
C ARG A 53 4.95 3.14 4.98
N VAL A 54 5.87 2.64 5.80
CA VAL A 54 5.79 1.27 6.32
C VAL A 54 4.46 1.10 7.06
N GLY A 55 3.74 0.02 6.74
CA GLY A 55 2.40 -0.29 7.23
C GLY A 55 1.26 0.15 6.31
N ASP A 56 1.53 0.97 5.30
CA ASP A 56 0.51 1.33 4.31
C ASP A 56 0.09 0.11 3.49
N LEU A 57 -1.20 0.02 3.16
CA LEU A 57 -1.74 -0.97 2.23
C LEU A 57 -1.67 -0.41 0.80
N LEU A 58 -0.89 -1.03 -0.07
CA LEU A 58 -0.83 -0.71 -1.50
C LEU A 58 -1.99 -1.40 -2.22
N ILE A 59 -2.86 -0.63 -2.87
CA ILE A 59 -4.09 -1.13 -3.48
C ILE A 59 -4.01 -1.06 -5.01
N TYR A 60 -4.39 -2.16 -5.64
CA TYR A 60 -4.51 -2.28 -7.09
C TYR A 60 -5.99 -2.39 -7.48
N PRO A 61 -6.42 -1.72 -8.56
CA PRO A 61 -7.77 -1.84 -9.05
C PRO A 61 -7.98 -3.20 -9.70
N ARG A 62 -9.25 -3.53 -9.96
CA ARG A 62 -9.59 -4.64 -10.86
C ARG A 62 -9.07 -4.35 -12.25
N GLN A 63 -8.29 -5.27 -12.80
CA GLN A 63 -7.64 -5.11 -14.11
C GLN A 63 -7.26 -6.50 -14.68
N PRO A 64 -6.83 -6.61 -15.96
CA PRO A 64 -6.36 -7.89 -16.50
C PRO A 64 -5.29 -8.54 -15.61
N GLY A 65 -5.46 -9.83 -15.29
CA GLY A 65 -4.61 -10.55 -14.33
C GLY A 65 -5.02 -10.40 -12.85
N PHE A 66 -5.75 -9.34 -12.51
CA PHE A 66 -6.24 -9.05 -11.14
C PHE A 66 -7.75 -8.79 -11.13
N PRO A 67 -8.61 -9.80 -11.36
CA PRO A 67 -10.06 -9.60 -11.45
C PRO A 67 -10.72 -9.11 -10.14
N TYR A 68 -10.06 -9.34 -9.00
CA TYR A 68 -10.48 -8.83 -7.68
C TYR A 68 -9.65 -7.63 -7.21
N GLY A 69 -8.79 -7.10 -8.07
CA GLY A 69 -7.68 -6.24 -7.67
C GLY A 69 -6.61 -7.03 -6.92
N HIS A 70 -5.75 -6.28 -6.24
CA HIS A 70 -4.66 -6.85 -5.45
C HIS A 70 -4.33 -5.92 -4.27
N VAL A 71 -3.71 -6.47 -3.24
CA VAL A 71 -3.26 -5.73 -2.07
C VAL A 71 -1.89 -6.24 -1.63
N ALA A 72 -1.02 -5.30 -1.26
CA ALA A 72 0.27 -5.58 -0.66
C ALA A 72 0.49 -4.67 0.55
N VAL A 73 1.33 -5.07 1.50
CA VAL A 73 1.71 -4.25 2.66
C VAL A 73 3.08 -3.66 2.42
N VAL A 74 3.24 -2.34 2.55
CA VAL A 74 4.56 -1.69 2.51
C VAL A 74 5.33 -2.06 3.77
N VAL A 75 6.43 -2.77 3.63
CA VAL A 75 7.28 -3.26 4.73
C VAL A 75 8.64 -2.55 4.81
N GLY A 76 9.00 -1.81 3.76
CA GLY A 76 10.23 -1.04 3.71
C GLY A 76 10.18 0.04 2.63
N LEU A 77 11.09 1.00 2.74
CA LEU A 77 11.23 2.12 1.81
C LEU A 77 12.71 2.34 1.49
N SER A 78 13.00 2.68 0.25
CA SER A 78 14.23 3.36 -0.16
C SER A 78 13.89 4.73 -0.76
N SER A 79 14.89 5.46 -1.24
CA SER A 79 14.69 6.74 -1.94
C SER A 79 13.90 6.60 -3.24
N ASP A 80 13.92 5.43 -3.86
CA ASP A 80 13.46 5.16 -5.23
C ASP A 80 12.55 3.93 -5.34
N SER A 81 12.17 3.31 -4.22
CA SER A 81 11.34 2.11 -4.23
C SER A 81 10.60 1.88 -2.92
N VAL A 82 9.52 1.12 -3.03
CA VAL A 82 8.85 0.50 -1.90
C VAL A 82 9.19 -0.99 -1.86
N LEU A 83 9.37 -1.53 -0.66
CA LEU A 83 9.43 -2.97 -0.44
C LEU A 83 8.07 -3.40 0.08
N VAL A 84 7.50 -4.44 -0.53
CA VAL A 84 6.17 -4.94 -0.15
C VAL A 84 6.23 -6.38 0.32
N ALA A 85 5.30 -6.76 1.19
CA ALA A 85 4.98 -8.14 1.53
C ALA A 85 3.54 -8.43 1.13
N GLU A 86 3.31 -9.56 0.48
CA GLU A 86 1.99 -9.93 -0.04
C GLU A 86 1.87 -11.45 -0.23
N GLN A 87 0.64 -11.90 -0.49
CA GLN A 87 0.34 -13.26 -0.93
C GLN A 87 -0.36 -13.21 -2.28
N ASN A 88 -0.40 -14.34 -2.99
CA ASN A 88 -1.09 -14.47 -4.28
C ASN A 88 -0.53 -13.59 -5.42
N TRP A 89 0.74 -13.20 -5.32
CA TRP A 89 1.50 -12.61 -6.43
C TRP A 89 2.39 -13.65 -7.13
N SER A 90 3.28 -14.27 -6.35
CA SER A 90 4.10 -15.42 -6.75
C SER A 90 4.18 -16.38 -5.57
N ASN A 91 4.39 -17.67 -5.89
CA ASN A 91 4.64 -18.72 -4.90
C ASN A 91 6.14 -18.98 -4.69
N ASP A 92 7.00 -18.18 -5.33
CA ASP A 92 8.44 -18.26 -5.14
C ASP A 92 8.82 -17.87 -3.71
N TYR A 93 9.94 -18.44 -3.24
CA TYR A 93 10.52 -18.01 -1.98
C TYR A 93 10.92 -16.53 -2.05
N TRP A 94 10.62 -15.78 -0.99
CA TRP A 94 11.03 -14.39 -0.88
C TRP A 94 12.56 -14.23 -0.88
N PRO A 95 13.10 -13.09 -1.38
CA PRO A 95 14.53 -12.89 -1.52
C PRO A 95 15.33 -13.11 -0.23
N LEU A 96 16.48 -13.75 -0.39
CA LEU A 96 17.51 -13.83 0.64
C LEU A 96 18.17 -12.46 0.88
N PRO A 97 18.81 -12.21 2.03
CA PRO A 97 19.02 -13.16 3.13
C PRO A 97 17.89 -13.21 4.17
N HIS A 98 17.07 -12.16 4.27
CA HIS A 98 16.15 -11.99 5.39
C HIS A 98 14.71 -12.43 5.11
N ARG A 99 14.34 -12.65 3.84
CA ARG A 99 12.98 -13.05 3.44
C ARG A 99 11.90 -12.17 4.10
N ASN A 100 12.08 -10.86 4.02
CA ASN A 100 11.24 -9.86 4.71
C ASN A 100 10.44 -8.97 3.75
N TYR A 101 10.52 -9.20 2.44
CA TYR A 101 9.68 -8.59 1.42
C TYR A 101 9.51 -9.59 0.27
N SER A 102 8.40 -9.55 -0.45
CA SER A 102 8.17 -10.32 -1.68
C SER A 102 8.78 -9.61 -2.88
N ARG A 103 8.59 -8.29 -2.98
CA ARG A 103 9.00 -7.48 -4.13
C ARG A 103 9.54 -6.11 -3.74
N ARG A 104 10.36 -5.57 -4.64
CA ARG A 104 10.76 -4.16 -4.68
C ARG A 104 10.08 -3.51 -5.88
N ILE A 105 9.32 -2.45 -5.64
CA ILE A 105 8.56 -1.76 -6.68
C ILE A 105 9.12 -0.35 -6.83
N PRO A 106 9.51 0.09 -8.04
CA PRO A 106 9.98 1.45 -8.28
C PRO A 106 9.00 2.52 -7.81
N MET A 107 9.54 3.59 -7.25
CA MET A 107 8.81 4.78 -6.81
C MET A 107 9.54 6.02 -7.32
N GLN A 108 8.78 6.92 -7.94
CA GLN A 108 9.28 8.19 -8.46
C GLN A 108 8.75 9.34 -7.60
N LEU A 109 9.62 10.31 -7.31
CA LEU A 109 9.26 11.57 -6.67
C LEU A 109 9.30 12.68 -7.71
N ASP A 110 8.20 13.41 -7.85
CA ASP A 110 8.20 14.72 -8.48
C ASP A 110 8.51 15.79 -7.41
N PRO A 111 9.69 16.44 -7.46
CA PRO A 111 10.06 17.42 -6.44
C PRO A 111 9.27 18.73 -6.53
N GLU A 112 8.69 19.07 -7.67
CA GLU A 112 7.94 20.32 -7.85
C GLU A 112 6.58 20.25 -7.17
N ASP A 113 5.87 19.14 -7.38
CA ASP A 113 4.54 18.90 -6.81
C ASP A 113 4.57 18.11 -5.49
N GLN A 114 5.75 17.63 -5.09
CA GLN A 114 5.93 16.70 -3.97
C GLN A 114 4.96 15.52 -4.10
N SER A 115 4.87 14.95 -5.30
CA SER A 115 4.01 13.81 -5.62
C SER A 115 4.84 12.53 -5.71
N TYR A 116 4.27 11.42 -5.27
CA TYR A 116 4.93 10.12 -5.26
C TYR A 116 4.14 9.15 -6.15
N THR A 117 4.84 8.54 -7.11
CA THR A 117 4.25 7.61 -8.06
C THR A 117 4.94 6.26 -7.94
N ILE A 118 4.20 5.23 -7.53
CA ILE A 118 4.66 3.84 -7.59
C ILE A 118 4.41 3.34 -9.02
N VAL A 119 5.46 2.84 -9.66
CA VAL A 119 5.46 2.44 -11.07
C VAL A 119 5.78 0.95 -11.18
N GLU A 120 4.88 0.22 -11.83
CA GLU A 120 4.96 -1.23 -11.95
C GLU A 120 4.80 -1.65 -13.41
N GLY A 121 5.63 -2.60 -13.87
CA GLY A 121 5.63 -3.06 -15.26
C GLY A 121 5.20 -4.52 -15.39
N PRO A 122 4.72 -5.00 -16.56
CA PRO A 122 4.02 -4.29 -17.66
C PRO A 122 2.72 -3.64 -17.14
N PRO A 123 2.00 -2.74 -17.87
CA PRO A 123 1.23 -1.64 -17.25
C PRO A 123 0.19 -2.16 -16.25
N ILE A 124 0.60 -2.22 -15.00
CA ILE A 124 -0.21 -2.59 -13.85
C ILE A 124 -0.51 -1.28 -13.18
N VAL A 125 -1.80 -0.96 -13.14
CA VAL A 125 -2.28 0.25 -12.50
C VAL A 125 -2.24 0.02 -11.00
N VAL A 126 -1.73 1.00 -10.28
CA VAL A 126 -1.81 1.10 -8.82
C VAL A 126 -2.79 2.22 -8.51
N THR A 127 -3.81 1.95 -7.70
CA THR A 127 -4.79 2.97 -7.29
C THR A 127 -4.14 3.99 -6.36
N GLY A 128 -3.34 3.50 -5.41
CA GLY A 128 -2.68 4.31 -4.38
C GLY A 128 -2.42 3.49 -3.14
N TRP A 129 -2.25 4.15 -2.00
CA TRP A 129 -2.11 3.47 -0.71
C TRP A 129 -3.07 3.98 0.35
N VAL A 130 -3.44 3.09 1.26
CA VAL A 130 -4.31 3.31 2.40
C VAL A 130 -3.50 3.27 3.69
N ARG A 131 -3.76 4.21 4.60
CA ARG A 131 -3.07 4.35 5.89
C ARG A 131 -4.05 4.48 7.03
N SER A 132 -3.82 3.71 8.10
CA SER A 132 -4.50 3.93 9.38
C SER A 132 -4.08 5.28 9.99
N GLY A 133 -5.07 6.09 10.36
CA GLY A 133 -4.87 7.37 11.06
C GLY A 133 -4.57 7.24 12.55
#